data_AF-A0A7X6NA43-F1
#
_entry.id   AF-A0A7X6NA43-F1
#
_cell.length_a   1.000
_cell.length_b   1.000
_cell.length_c   1.000
_cell.angle_alpha   90.00
_cell.angle_beta   90.00
_cell.angle_gamma   90.00
#
_symmetry.space_group_name_H-M   'P 1'
#
loop_
_entity.id
_entity.type
_entity.pdbx_description
1 polymer ?
#
loop_
_entity_poly.entity_id
_entity_poly.type
_entity_poly.pdbx_seq_one_letter_code
_entity_poly.pdbx_strand_id
1 'polypeptide(L)'
;PKRDIGLVGIAGPLINLVIALIFSLLLRLINFFDFTLTPMNEFFGIIIYLNILLAVFNLIPIPPLDGSRVLYSFLPQKWEKYYWMLERYGMILIMLFAFFGFQLLIPIIEGLFSFLVG
;
A
#
# COMPACT_ATOMS: atom_id res chain seq x y z
N PRO A 1 2.29 -23.76 -3.39
CA PRO A 1 2.61 -22.71 -4.39
C PRO A 1 1.63 -21.52 -4.41
N LYS A 2 0.35 -21.67 -4.78
CA LYS A 2 -0.60 -20.53 -4.88
C LYS A 2 -0.81 -19.78 -3.55
N ARG A 3 -0.98 -20.55 -2.47
CA ARG A 3 -1.11 -20.01 -1.11
C ARG A 3 0.11 -19.20 -0.70
N ASP A 4 1.30 -19.71 -0.99
CA ASP A 4 2.58 -19.08 -0.62
C ASP A 4 2.75 -17.74 -1.37
N ILE A 5 2.39 -17.70 -2.66
CA ILE A 5 2.37 -16.48 -3.47
C ILE A 5 1.40 -15.43 -2.88
N GLY A 6 0.22 -15.85 -2.43
CA GLY A 6 -0.74 -14.96 -1.78
C GLY A 6 -0.25 -14.40 -0.45
N LEU A 7 0.38 -15.24 0.39
CA LEU A 7 0.95 -14.83 1.67
C LEU A 7 2.11 -13.83 1.48
N VAL A 8 2.99 -14.08 0.51
CA VAL A 8 4.07 -13.15 0.14
C VAL A 8 3.48 -11.84 -0.40
N GLY A 9 2.39 -11.90 -1.16
CA GLY A 9 1.67 -10.71 -1.62
C GLY A 9 1.13 -9.86 -0.45
N ILE A 10 0.51 -10.45 0.56
CA ILE A 10 0.00 -9.66 1.70
C ILE A 10 1.14 -9.07 2.56
N ALA A 11 2.29 -9.73 2.63
CA ALA A 11 3.40 -9.33 3.49
C ALA A 11 3.89 -7.89 3.21
N GLY A 12 3.96 -7.47 1.94
CA GLY A 12 4.41 -6.14 1.52
C GLY A 12 3.51 -5.00 2.03
N PRO A 13 2.22 -4.96 1.68
CA PRO A 13 1.27 -3.99 2.22
C PRO A 13 1.21 -3.99 3.75
N LEU A 14 1.27 -5.17 4.37
CA LEU A 14 1.20 -5.30 5.82
C LEU A 14 2.40 -4.64 6.51
N ILE A 15 3.63 -4.87 6.03
CA ILE A 15 4.81 -4.23 6.64
C ILE A 15 4.77 -2.71 6.47
N ASN A 16 4.31 -2.20 5.33
CA ASN A 16 4.14 -0.77 5.12
C ASN A 16 3.13 -0.17 6.11
N LEU A 17 1.99 -0.82 6.32
CA LEU A 17 1.01 -0.37 7.33
C LEU A 17 1.58 -0.42 8.75
N VAL A 18 2.39 -1.44 9.09
CA VAL A 18 3.07 -1.53 10.39
C VAL A 18 4.05 -0.37 10.57
N ILE A 19 4.84 -0.04 9.54
CA ILE A 19 5.76 1.11 9.60
C ILE A 19 4.98 2.41 9.79
N ALA A 20 3.91 2.64 9.01
CA ALA A 20 3.06 3.82 9.17
C ALA A 20 2.48 3.92 10.60
N LEU A 21 2.02 2.80 11.15
CA LEU A 21 1.50 2.74 12.52
C LEU A 21 2.59 3.09 13.55
N ILE A 22 3.78 2.49 13.46
CA ILE A 22 4.87 2.76 14.40
C ILE A 22 5.25 4.25 14.38
N PHE A 23 5.45 4.83 13.20
CA PHE A 23 5.82 6.25 13.09
C PHE A 23 4.68 7.18 13.54
N SER A 24 3.42 6.81 13.33
CA SER A 24 2.29 7.58 13.85
C SER A 24 2.24 7.59 15.38
N LEU A 25 2.54 6.47 16.03
CA LEU A 25 2.63 6.38 17.49
C LEU A 25 3.81 7.21 18.03
N LEU A 26 4.96 7.17 17.36
CA LEU A 26 6.11 7.98 17.73
C LEU A 26 5.81 9.48 17.57
N LEU A 27 5.15 9.89 16.47
CA LEU A 27 4.75 11.27 16.25
C LEU A 27 3.81 11.76 17.38
N ARG A 28 2.81 10.96 17.73
CA ARG A 28 1.89 11.27 18.85
C ARG A 28 2.63 11.38 20.18
N LEU A 29 3.60 10.50 20.43
CA LEU A 29 4.40 10.53 21.66
C LEU A 29 5.27 11.79 21.75
N ILE A 30 5.92 12.20 20.66
CA ILE A 30 6.73 13.43 20.60
C ILE A 30 5.86 14.65 20.87
N ASN A 31 4.70 14.73 20.21
CA ASN A 31 3.76 15.83 20.39
C ASN A 31 3.17 15.87 21.81
N PHE A 32 2.97 14.70 22.45
CA PHE A 32 2.48 14.61 23.83
C PHE A 32 3.45 15.23 24.86
N PHE A 33 4.75 15.16 24.61
CA PHE A 33 5.78 15.72 25.50
C PHE A 33 6.20 17.16 25.11
N ASP A 34 5.45 17.83 24.24
CA ASP A 34 5.75 19.17 23.71
C ASP A 34 7.16 19.29 23.07
N PHE A 35 7.74 18.17 22.61
CA PHE A 35 9.00 18.17 21.86
C PHE A 35 8.80 18.56 20.38
N THR A 36 7.86 19.46 20.10
CA THR A 36 7.46 19.84 18.75
C THR A 36 8.60 20.58 18.05
N LEU A 37 9.40 19.84 17.30
CA LEU A 37 10.35 20.36 16.34
C LEU A 37 9.71 20.24 14.96
N THR A 38 9.30 21.37 14.36
CA THR A 38 8.60 21.41 13.06
C THR A 38 9.23 20.50 11.99
N PRO A 39 10.57 20.45 11.81
CA PRO A 39 11.18 19.56 10.82
C PRO A 39 10.97 18.07 11.09
N MET A 40 10.84 17.68 12.36
CA MET A 40 10.68 16.28 12.76
C MET A 40 9.25 15.79 12.51
N ASN A 41 8.26 16.65 12.74
CA ASN A 41 6.85 16.34 12.46
C ASN A 41 6.59 16.18 10.97
N GLU A 42 7.15 17.06 10.13
CA GLU A 42 7.07 16.93 8.68
C GLU A 42 7.75 15.65 8.19
N PHE A 43 8.93 15.35 8.71
CA PHE A 43 9.66 14.12 8.35
C PHE A 43 8.86 12.86 8.68
N PHE A 44 8.26 12.78 9.87
CA PHE A 44 7.44 11.64 10.27
C PHE A 44 6.16 11.58 9.44
N GLY A 45 5.53 12.73 9.17
CA GLY A 45 4.38 12.83 8.29
C GLY A 45 4.66 12.24 6.91
N ILE A 46 5.80 12.56 6.31
CA ILE A 46 6.23 12.00 5.01
C ILE A 46 6.39 10.49 5.10
N ILE A 47 7.04 9.96 6.15
CA ILE A 47 7.23 8.51 6.33
C ILE A 47 5.88 7.80 6.43
N ILE A 48 4.97 8.31 7.26
CA ILE A 48 3.63 7.73 7.45
C ILE A 48 2.87 7.75 6.12
N TYR A 49 2.82 8.90 5.45
CA TYR A 49 2.10 9.08 4.19
C TYR A 49 2.61 8.15 3.08
N LEU A 50 3.94 8.09 2.89
CA LEU A 50 4.53 7.23 1.85
C LEU A 50 4.27 5.75 2.11
N ASN A 51 4.33 5.30 3.38
CA ASN A 51 4.05 3.91 3.71
C ASN A 51 2.57 3.57 3.50
N ILE A 52 1.64 4.46 3.86
CA ILE A 52 0.21 4.27 3.54
C ILE A 52 0.00 4.21 2.03
N LEU A 53 0.59 5.16 1.28
CA LEU A 53 0.50 5.20 -0.18
C LEU A 53 1.00 3.89 -0.78
N LEU A 54 2.18 3.41 -0.38
CA LEU A 54 2.74 2.15 -0.87
C LEU A 54 1.87 0.95 -0.49
N ALA A 55 1.32 0.91 0.73
CA ALA A 55 0.43 -0.17 1.15
C ALA A 55 -0.85 -0.21 0.31
N VAL A 56 -1.53 0.92 0.16
CA VAL A 56 -2.78 1.04 -0.60
C VAL A 56 -2.55 0.75 -2.09
N PHE A 57 -1.47 1.29 -2.66
CA PHE A 57 -1.10 1.04 -4.05
C PHE A 57 -0.80 -0.44 -4.29
N ASN A 58 -0.01 -1.08 -3.41
CA ASN A 58 0.31 -2.50 -3.55
C ASN A 58 -0.89 -3.43 -3.34
N LEU A 59 -1.99 -2.99 -2.74
CA LEU A 59 -3.21 -3.80 -2.60
C LEU A 59 -4.08 -3.81 -3.87
N ILE A 60 -3.76 -2.99 -4.87
CA ILE A 60 -4.51 -2.97 -6.13
C ILE A 60 -4.33 -4.31 -6.86
N PRO A 61 -5.42 -4.95 -7.34
CA PRO A 61 -5.36 -6.25 -8.01
C PRO A 61 -4.89 -6.14 -9.47
N ILE A 62 -3.80 -5.40 -9.73
CA ILE A 62 -3.19 -5.24 -11.06
C ILE A 62 -1.76 -5.80 -11.01
N PRO A 63 -1.43 -6.87 -11.75
CA PRO A 63 -0.04 -7.33 -11.83
C PRO A 63 0.90 -6.23 -12.35
N PRO A 64 2.18 -6.19 -11.92
CA PRO A 64 2.87 -7.02 -10.92
C PRO A 64 2.62 -6.66 -9.43
N LEU A 65 1.64 -5.82 -9.08
CA LEU A 65 1.40 -5.42 -7.69
C LEU A 65 1.01 -6.60 -6.80
N ASP A 66 1.32 -6.48 -5.52
CA ASP A 66 1.14 -7.59 -4.59
C ASP A 66 -0.33 -8.04 -4.45
N GLY A 67 -1.29 -7.12 -4.55
CA GLY A 67 -2.72 -7.39 -4.51
C GLY A 67 -3.17 -8.35 -5.62
N SER A 68 -2.52 -8.34 -6.78
CA SER A 68 -2.81 -9.31 -7.85
C SER A 68 -2.35 -10.71 -7.48
N ARG A 69 -1.26 -10.84 -6.72
CA ARG A 69 -0.74 -12.13 -6.21
C ARG A 69 -1.66 -12.70 -5.13
N VAL A 70 -2.21 -11.84 -4.29
CA VAL A 70 -3.27 -12.21 -3.33
C VAL A 70 -4.48 -12.75 -4.08
N LEU A 71 -4.98 -11.99 -5.07
CA LEU A 71 -6.11 -12.43 -5.89
C LEU A 71 -5.83 -13.75 -6.62
N TYR A 72 -4.61 -13.91 -7.16
CA TYR A 72 -4.16 -15.14 -7.83
C TYR A 72 -4.23 -16.36 -6.92
N SER A 73 -3.95 -16.21 -5.62
CA SER A 73 -4.01 -17.31 -4.67
C SER A 73 -5.41 -17.92 -4.52
N PHE A 74 -6.46 -17.11 -4.75
CA PHE A 74 -7.87 -17.53 -4.74
C PHE A 74 -8.40 -17.89 -6.13
N LEU A 75 -7.60 -17.68 -7.19
CA LEU A 75 -8.06 -17.79 -8.58
C LEU A 75 -8.16 -19.27 -9.01
N PRO A 76 -9.33 -19.72 -9.53
CA PRO A 76 -9.48 -21.05 -10.10
C PRO A 76 -8.52 -21.31 -11.26
N GLN A 77 -8.08 -22.55 -11.42
CA GLN A 77 -7.05 -22.93 -12.41
C GLN A 77 -7.41 -22.56 -13.86
N LYS A 78 -8.70 -22.60 -14.22
CA LYS A 78 -9.20 -22.18 -15.54
C LYS A 78 -8.86 -20.74 -15.92
N TRP A 79 -8.60 -19.87 -14.94
CA TRP A 79 -8.30 -18.46 -15.17
C TRP A 79 -6.80 -18.13 -15.15
N GLU A 80 -5.92 -19.09 -14.88
CA GLU A 80 -4.47 -18.86 -14.79
C GLU A 80 -3.88 -18.27 -16.08
N LYS A 81 -4.34 -18.74 -17.24
CA LYS A 81 -3.91 -18.19 -18.53
C LYS A 81 -4.16 -16.69 -18.64
N TYR A 82 -5.29 -16.20 -18.12
CA TYR A 82 -5.64 -14.78 -18.14
C TYR A 82 -4.81 -13.98 -17.15
N TYR A 83 -4.48 -14.55 -15.99
CA TYR A 83 -3.57 -13.93 -15.03
C TYR A 83 -2.18 -13.69 -15.66
N TRP A 84 -1.58 -14.72 -16.26
CA TRP A 84 -0.27 -14.58 -16.91
C TRP A 84 -0.31 -13.63 -18.12
N MET A 85 -1.44 -13.57 -18.83
CA MET A 85 -1.65 -12.59 -19.90
C MET A 85 -1.68 -11.16 -19.32
N LEU A 86 -2.40 -10.92 -18.24
CA LEU A 86 -2.43 -9.62 -17.56
C LEU A 86 -1.06 -9.23 -17.01
N GLU A 87 -0.31 -10.18 -16.45
CA GLU A 87 1.05 -9.95 -15.96
C GLU A 87 2.01 -9.48 -17.05
N ARG A 88 1.90 -10.06 -18.25
CA ARG A 88 2.68 -9.62 -19.42
C ARG A 88 2.44 -8.14 -19.77
N TYR A 89 1.20 -7.66 -19.62
CA TYR A 89 0.83 -6.26 -19.86
C TYR A 89 0.81 -5.42 -18.58
N GLY A 90 1.26 -5.98 -17.46
CA GLY A 90 1.07 -5.41 -16.13
C GLY A 90 1.67 -4.02 -15.97
N MET A 91 2.87 -3.80 -16.51
CA MET A 91 3.53 -2.50 -16.45
C MET A 91 2.70 -1.41 -17.15
N ILE A 92 2.09 -1.71 -18.30
CA ILE A 92 1.25 -0.76 -19.03
C ILE A 92 -0.03 -0.48 -18.23
N LEU A 93 -0.64 -1.51 -17.65
CA LEU A 93 -1.84 -1.38 -16.82
C LEU A 93 -1.58 -0.53 -15.57
N ILE A 94 -0.44 -0.74 -14.89
CA ILE A 94 -0.02 0.08 -13.75
C ILE A 94 0.18 1.53 -14.18
N MET A 95 0.85 1.78 -15.30
CA MET A 95 1.07 3.14 -15.80
C MET A 95 -0.26 3.83 -16.09
N LEU A 96 -1.17 3.18 -16.82
CA LEU A 96 -2.51 3.72 -17.07
C LEU A 96 -3.26 3.98 -15.76
N PHE A 97 -3.20 3.06 -14.81
CA PHE A 97 -3.83 3.26 -13.51
C PHE A 97 -3.21 4.44 -12.75
N ALA A 98 -1.88 4.60 -12.77
CA ALA A 98 -1.19 5.70 -12.10
C ALA A 98 -1.60 7.07 -12.66
N PHE A 99 -1.82 7.19 -13.97
CA PHE A 99 -2.25 8.46 -14.58
C PHE A 99 -3.75 8.73 -14.44
N PHE A 100 -4.59 7.71 -14.59
CA PHE A 100 -6.05 7.91 -14.70
C PHE A 100 -6.84 7.45 -13.46
N GLY A 101 -6.36 6.42 -12.76
CA GLY A 101 -7.05 5.78 -11.64
C GLY A 101 -6.52 6.17 -10.26
N PHE A 102 -5.33 6.78 -10.16
CA PHE A 102 -4.69 7.09 -8.87
C PHE A 102 -5.55 7.98 -7.96
N GLN A 103 -6.35 8.86 -8.56
CA GLN A 103 -7.28 9.74 -7.83
C GLN A 103 -8.30 8.95 -6.97
N LEU A 104 -8.61 7.69 -7.35
CA LEU A 104 -9.50 6.82 -6.57
C LEU A 104 -8.86 6.37 -5.25
N LEU A 105 -7.53 6.37 -5.14
CA LEU A 105 -6.81 5.98 -3.94
C LEU A 105 -6.69 7.12 -2.93
N ILE A 106 -6.66 8.37 -3.40
CA ILE A 106 -6.47 9.56 -2.57
C ILE A 106 -7.39 9.58 -1.34
N PRO A 107 -8.72 9.40 -1.44
CA PRO A 107 -9.57 9.44 -0.25
C PRO A 107 -9.25 8.33 0.77
N ILE A 108 -8.77 7.17 0.30
CA ILE A 108 -8.35 6.07 1.17
C ILE A 108 -7.04 6.42 1.87
N ILE A 109 -6.07 6.95 1.12
CA ILE A 109 -4.75 7.34 1.64
C ILE A 109 -4.92 8.47 2.68
N GLU A 110 -5.65 9.52 2.33
CA GLU A 110 -5.90 10.67 3.22
C GLU A 110 -6.73 10.27 4.45
N GLY A 111 -7.74 9.40 4.27
CA GLY A 111 -8.54 8.88 5.37
C GLY A 111 -7.70 8.07 6.36
N LEU A 112 -6.80 7.22 5.87
CA LEU A 112 -5.88 6.45 6.71
C LEU A 112 -4.82 7.34 7.36
N PHE A 113 -4.29 8.32 6.63
CA PHE A 113 -3.27 9.24 7.13
C PHE A 113 -3.83 10.10 8.26
N SER A 114 -4.97 10.75 8.04
CA SER A 114 -5.66 11.55 9.07
C SER A 114 -6.04 10.70 10.29
N PHE A 115 -6.54 9.47 10.09
CA PHE A 115 -6.82 8.56 11.20
C PHE A 115 -5.56 8.22 12.03
N LEU A 116 -4.45 7.91 11.37
CA LEU A 116 -3.21 7.52 12.06
C LEU A 116 -2.53 8.70 12.76
N VAL A 117 -2.48 9.87 12.14
CA VAL A 117 -1.84 11.07 12.71
C VAL A 117 -2.72 11.70 13.80
N GLY A 118 -4.05 11.66 13.65
CA GLY A 118 -5.02 12.20 14.61
C GLY A 118 -5.45 13.61 14.26
#